data_AF-A0AAV8Y8A7-F1
#
_entry.id   AF-A0AAV8Y8A7-F1
#
_cell.length_a   1.000
_cell.length_b   1.000
_cell.length_c   1.000
_cell.angle_alpha   90.00
_cell.angle_beta   90.00
_cell.angle_gamma   90.00
#
_symmetry.space_group_name_H-M   'P 1'
#
loop_
_entity.id
_entity.type
_entity.pdbx_description
1 polymer ?
#
loop_
_entity_poly.entity_id
_entity_poly.type
_entity_poly.pdbx_seq_one_letter_code
_entity_poly.pdbx_strand_id
1 'polypeptide(L)'
;MQRNTSGTLMCIQPNTPEYWMYKFRDTALDTVDSNNRTSMQTFFVSWISIVSSIPSVTSIILSTFYGHKVRTRSRLLVTLFVVFLCFIVFTGFIEINTDSWQLGFFILTMLVIILINTMVSLFHASSMALIAKFPPQYVQWYLYGEGSSELVSAILQIMSLAISPSTETSALIYFVVGTIILGTTLLLIFVSKYSPLMQYHVHSDREDMDTKRPVHTIAEIAATLRQIWPCILLTCVMYLTGVATHPNITTLVVSENAGSGSEWSDKYFVPVITFLGTSVTSLIGRFIAGSLIMKRSNQNIWILVVIVRGLLYIPLEMLCNALPRHHLPVIFRHDWQYAVISGTQSFSGGAIYNSLFLSMQ
;
A
#
# COMPACT_ATOMS: atom_id res chain seq x y z
N MET A 1 19.83 4.80 8.71
CA MET A 1 19.53 4.44 7.30
C MET A 1 18.66 3.19 7.31
N GLN A 2 17.37 3.33 7.61
CA GLN A 2 16.38 2.25 7.65
C GLN A 2 15.15 2.80 6.93
N ARG A 3 14.93 2.35 5.68
CA ARG A 3 13.71 2.62 4.90
C ARG A 3 12.92 1.32 4.84
N ASN A 4 11.97 1.13 5.77
CA ASN A 4 10.98 0.06 5.75
C ASN A 4 9.58 0.67 5.89
N THR A 5 8.64 0.35 5.00
CA THR A 5 7.27 -0.16 5.25
C THR A 5 6.34 0.08 4.05
N SER A 6 5.95 -1.03 3.41
CA SER A 6 4.58 -1.40 3.01
C SER A 6 3.72 -0.47 2.12
N GLY A 7 3.71 -0.76 0.81
CA GLY A 7 2.57 -1.27 0.01
C GLY A 7 1.17 -0.64 0.00
N THR A 8 0.81 0.30 0.87
CA THR A 8 -0.55 0.91 0.89
C THR A 8 -0.52 2.44 1.00
N LEU A 9 0.69 3.01 1.05
CA LEU A 9 0.98 4.42 1.30
C LEU A 9 1.28 5.23 0.03
N MET A 10 0.81 4.80 -1.14
CA MET A 10 1.24 5.35 -2.44
C MET A 10 1.03 6.86 -2.63
N CYS A 11 0.10 7.48 -1.90
CA CYS A 11 -0.08 8.94 -1.94
C CYS A 11 0.68 9.71 -0.84
N ILE A 12 1.24 9.03 0.17
CA ILE A 12 1.84 9.69 1.34
C ILE A 12 3.31 9.28 1.56
N GLN A 13 3.82 8.16 1.02
CA GLN A 13 5.11 7.67 1.52
C GLN A 13 6.06 6.77 0.69
N PRO A 14 6.04 6.73 -0.65
CA PRO A 14 7.30 6.39 -1.34
C PRO A 14 7.78 7.40 -2.38
N ASN A 15 6.93 8.32 -2.85
CA ASN A 15 7.27 9.15 -4.00
C ASN A 15 7.66 10.59 -3.67
N THR A 16 7.62 10.97 -2.39
CA THR A 16 8.06 12.29 -1.90
C THR A 16 8.96 12.23 -0.65
N PRO A 17 9.84 11.22 -0.46
CA PRO A 17 10.80 11.26 0.65
C PRO A 17 11.65 12.54 0.57
N GLU A 18 11.95 13.00 -0.64
CA GLU A 18 12.67 14.25 -0.90
C GLU A 18 11.95 15.48 -0.35
N TYR A 19 10.61 15.56 -0.51
CA TYR A 19 9.82 16.67 0.03
C TYR A 19 9.90 16.73 1.56
N TRP A 20 9.73 15.59 2.22
CA TRP A 20 9.80 15.54 3.69
C TRP A 20 11.21 15.77 4.20
N MET A 21 12.23 15.26 3.48
CA MET A 21 13.62 15.61 3.79
C MET A 21 13.87 17.11 3.61
N TYR A 22 13.29 17.75 2.61
CA TYR A 22 13.39 19.19 2.40
C TYR A 22 12.68 19.99 3.50
N LYS A 23 11.45 19.65 3.88
CA LYS A 23 10.69 20.38 4.92
C LYS A 23 11.31 20.29 6.32
N PHE A 24 12.02 19.21 6.63
CA PHE A 24 12.68 19.01 7.93
C PHE A 24 14.20 19.21 7.89
N ARG A 25 14.72 19.86 6.82
CA ARG A 25 16.14 20.22 6.69
C ARG A 25 16.56 21.26 7.72
N ASP A 26 17.86 21.37 7.94
CA ASP A 26 18.44 22.49 8.68
C ASP A 26 18.16 23.78 7.93
N THR A 27 17.45 24.73 8.56
CA THR A 27 17.06 26.00 7.94
C THR A 27 18.24 26.95 7.73
N ALA A 28 19.38 26.69 8.37
CA ALA A 28 20.62 27.42 8.11
C ALA A 28 21.28 27.03 6.77
N LEU A 29 20.82 25.94 6.15
CA LEU A 29 21.32 25.42 4.87
C LEU A 29 20.18 25.39 3.84
N ASP A 30 20.36 26.06 2.70
CA ASP A 30 19.35 26.10 1.63
C ASP A 30 19.17 24.73 0.92
N THR A 31 20.12 23.81 1.11
CA THR A 31 20.14 22.50 0.44
C THR A 31 20.10 21.34 1.43
N VAL A 32 19.48 20.23 1.02
CA VAL A 32 19.47 18.98 1.81
C VAL A 32 20.86 18.35 1.81
N ASP A 33 21.57 18.42 2.95
CA ASP A 33 22.82 17.67 3.14
C ASP A 33 22.50 16.21 3.49
N SER A 34 22.93 15.28 2.62
CA SER A 34 22.74 13.85 2.84
C SER A 34 23.62 13.29 3.96
N ASN A 35 24.75 13.94 4.26
CA ASN A 35 25.72 13.52 5.28
C ASN A 35 25.38 14.06 6.67
N ASN A 36 24.77 15.25 6.75
CA ASN A 36 24.35 15.88 8.01
C ASN A 36 22.82 16.02 8.07
N ARG A 37 22.15 14.94 8.47
CA ARG A 37 20.69 14.92 8.64
C ARG A 37 20.28 15.39 10.04
N THR A 38 19.23 16.19 10.12
CA THR A 38 18.59 16.52 11.39
C THR A 38 17.99 15.28 12.04
N SER A 39 17.71 15.34 13.34
CA SER A 39 17.02 14.24 14.04
C SER A 39 15.65 13.95 13.42
N MET A 40 14.91 14.98 13.02
CA MET A 40 13.60 14.83 12.37
C MET A 40 13.73 14.08 11.03
N GLN A 41 14.69 14.46 10.17
CA GLN A 41 14.96 13.74 8.90
C GLN A 41 15.36 12.27 9.13
N THR A 42 16.20 12.02 10.14
CA THR A 42 16.74 10.68 10.41
C THR A 42 15.66 9.70 10.86
N PHE A 43 14.76 10.15 11.75
CA PHE A 43 13.73 9.29 12.33
C PHE A 43 12.38 9.37 11.60
N PHE A 44 12.20 10.28 10.63
CA PHE A 44 10.92 10.50 9.94
C PHE A 44 10.31 9.20 9.40
N VAL A 45 11.09 8.41 8.67
CA VAL A 45 10.60 7.16 8.06
C VAL A 45 10.17 6.16 9.14
N SER A 46 11.00 5.97 10.18
CA SER A 46 10.69 5.10 11.31
C SER A 46 9.42 5.53 12.04
N TRP A 47 9.27 6.84 12.28
CA TRP A 47 8.06 7.39 12.89
C TRP A 47 6.83 7.09 12.05
N ILE A 48 6.87 7.32 10.74
CA ILE A 48 5.72 7.02 9.91
C ILE A 48 5.39 5.53 9.91
N SER A 49 6.37 4.63 9.88
CA SER A 49 6.12 3.18 9.98
C SER A 49 5.32 2.84 11.24
N ILE A 50 5.70 3.42 12.38
CA ILE A 50 5.04 3.23 13.68
C ILE A 50 3.64 3.83 13.65
N VAL A 51 3.52 5.11 13.27
CA VAL A 51 2.23 5.83 13.29
C VAL A 51 1.27 5.40 12.20
N SER A 52 1.73 4.64 11.21
CA SER A 52 0.86 3.99 10.21
C SER A 52 0.44 2.61 10.68
N SER A 53 1.36 1.79 11.18
CA SER A 53 1.09 0.38 11.47
C SER A 53 0.26 0.19 12.74
N ILE A 54 0.62 0.85 13.85
CA ILE A 54 -0.05 0.65 15.14
C ILE A 54 -1.52 1.06 15.04
N PRO A 55 -1.88 2.28 14.58
CA PRO A 55 -3.27 2.69 14.52
C PRO A 55 -4.08 1.83 13.55
N SER A 56 -3.48 1.40 12.44
CA SER A 56 -4.13 0.52 11.46
C SER A 56 -4.54 -0.82 12.09
N VAL A 57 -3.61 -1.50 12.76
CA VAL A 57 -3.88 -2.78 13.44
C VAL A 57 -4.93 -2.61 14.52
N THR A 58 -4.80 -1.58 15.37
CA THR A 58 -5.79 -1.27 16.40
C THR A 58 -7.18 -1.03 15.80
N SER A 59 -7.26 -0.28 14.71
CA SER A 59 -8.52 0.05 14.03
C SER A 59 -9.19 -1.19 13.43
N ILE A 60 -8.42 -2.11 12.84
CA ILE A 60 -8.94 -3.38 12.31
C ILE A 60 -9.44 -4.28 13.43
N ILE A 61 -8.71 -4.37 14.54
CA ILE A 61 -9.13 -5.13 15.73
C ILE A 61 -10.46 -4.55 16.24
N LEU A 62 -10.53 -3.25 16.49
CA LEU A 62 -11.77 -2.60 16.94
C LEU A 62 -12.92 -2.79 15.95
N SER A 63 -12.66 -2.69 14.64
CA SER A 63 -13.66 -2.95 13.61
C SER A 63 -14.15 -4.40 13.61
N THR A 64 -13.33 -5.36 14.01
CA THR A 64 -13.77 -6.76 14.14
C THR A 64 -14.81 -6.92 15.26
N PHE A 65 -14.65 -6.21 16.37
CA PHE A 65 -15.60 -6.29 17.50
C PHE A 65 -16.85 -5.43 17.31
N TYR A 66 -16.66 -4.20 16.81
CA TYR A 66 -17.69 -3.14 16.82
C TYR A 66 -18.16 -2.74 15.44
N GLY A 67 -17.52 -3.22 14.37
CA GLY A 67 -17.76 -2.73 13.02
C GLY A 67 -19.20 -2.92 12.53
N HIS A 68 -19.88 -3.99 12.96
CA HIS A 68 -21.28 -4.24 12.63
C HIS A 68 -22.25 -3.27 13.31
N LYS A 69 -21.83 -2.57 14.36
CA LYS A 69 -22.68 -1.58 15.07
C LYS A 69 -22.97 -0.33 14.24
N VAL A 70 -22.18 -0.08 13.21
CA VAL A 70 -22.36 1.05 12.29
C VAL A 70 -22.69 0.50 10.91
N ARG A 71 -23.71 1.06 10.27
CA ARG A 71 -24.09 0.67 8.90
C ARG A 71 -22.88 0.77 7.96
N THR A 72 -22.63 -0.29 7.18
CA THR A 72 -21.44 -0.43 6.31
C THR A 72 -21.24 0.78 5.40
N ARG A 73 -22.34 1.24 4.77
CA ARG A 73 -22.33 2.37 3.84
C ARG A 73 -21.96 3.69 4.52
N SER A 74 -22.51 3.97 5.71
CA SER A 74 -22.17 5.18 6.46
C SER A 74 -20.70 5.18 6.84
N ARG A 75 -20.18 4.02 7.28
CA ARG A 75 -18.77 3.84 7.59
C ARG A 75 -17.88 4.14 6.39
N LEU A 76 -18.21 3.64 5.20
CA LEU A 76 -17.47 3.91 3.95
C LEU A 76 -17.44 5.40 3.58
N LEU A 77 -18.58 6.09 3.66
CA LEU A 77 -18.67 7.51 3.31
C LEU A 77 -17.91 8.38 4.32
N VAL A 78 -18.04 8.11 5.62
CA VAL A 78 -17.37 8.87 6.67
C VAL A 78 -15.85 8.69 6.58
N THR A 79 -15.35 7.46 6.44
CA THR A 79 -13.91 7.21 6.36
C THR A 79 -13.29 7.89 5.14
N LEU A 80 -13.92 7.77 3.96
CA LEU A 80 -13.44 8.47 2.76
C LEU A 80 -13.50 9.99 2.89
N PHE A 81 -14.59 10.54 3.43
CA PHE A 81 -14.75 11.98 3.60
C PHE A 81 -13.67 12.57 4.51
N VAL A 82 -13.34 11.89 5.61
CA VAL A 82 -12.26 12.32 6.51
C VAL A 82 -10.91 12.28 5.79
N VAL A 83 -10.58 11.19 5.07
CA VAL A 83 -9.33 11.10 4.31
C VAL A 83 -9.24 12.19 3.24
N PHE A 84 -10.34 12.43 2.52
CA PHE A 84 -10.45 13.50 1.52
C PHE A 84 -10.17 14.89 2.12
N LEU A 85 -10.74 15.21 3.29
CA LEU A 85 -10.48 16.47 3.97
C LEU A 85 -9.01 16.60 4.39
N CYS A 86 -8.40 15.53 4.92
CA CYS A 86 -6.98 15.52 5.27
C CYS A 86 -6.09 15.79 4.05
N PHE A 87 -6.43 15.24 2.87
CA PHE A 87 -5.71 15.48 1.63
C PHE A 87 -5.82 16.93 1.15
N ILE A 88 -7.00 17.55 1.25
CA ILE A 88 -7.18 18.97 0.95
C ILE A 88 -6.29 19.83 1.86
N VAL A 89 -6.32 19.55 3.17
CA VAL A 89 -5.52 20.27 4.15
C VAL A 89 -4.02 20.15 3.82
N PHE A 90 -3.52 18.95 3.55
CA PHE A 90 -2.11 18.75 3.19
C PHE A 90 -1.73 19.38 1.86
N THR A 91 -2.62 19.37 0.86
CA THR A 91 -2.38 20.07 -0.40
C THR A 91 -2.09 21.55 -0.15
N GLY A 92 -2.83 22.19 0.77
CA GLY A 92 -2.56 23.57 1.18
C GLY A 92 -1.22 23.75 1.90
N PHE A 93 -0.79 22.78 2.72
CA PHE A 93 0.48 22.85 3.46
C PHE A 93 1.73 22.66 2.60
N ILE A 94 1.62 22.18 1.36
CA ILE A 94 2.78 21.99 0.47
C ILE A 94 3.49 23.32 0.22
N GLU A 95 2.73 24.36 -0.15
CA GLU A 95 3.23 25.68 -0.51
C GLU A 95 3.51 26.58 0.71
N ILE A 96 3.03 26.20 1.90
CA ILE A 96 3.24 27.00 3.12
C ILE A 96 4.68 26.77 3.63
N ASN A 97 5.41 27.86 3.83
CA ASN A 97 6.70 27.80 4.52
C ASN A 97 6.48 27.48 6.01
N THR A 98 7.08 26.40 6.49
CA THR A 98 6.99 25.91 7.87
C THR A 98 8.32 25.98 8.63
N ASP A 99 9.32 26.68 8.09
CA ASP A 99 10.68 26.77 8.61
C ASP A 99 10.72 27.38 10.02
N SER A 100 9.81 28.30 10.34
CA SER A 100 9.72 28.93 11.66
C SER A 100 9.16 28.02 12.77
N TRP A 101 8.50 26.92 12.43
CA TRP A 101 7.80 26.04 13.37
C TRP A 101 7.86 24.57 12.97
N GLN A 102 9.02 24.12 12.45
CA GLN A 102 9.22 22.76 11.91
C GLN A 102 8.79 21.64 12.87
N LEU A 103 9.06 21.78 14.18
CA LEU A 103 8.63 20.79 15.19
C LEU A 103 7.10 20.69 15.29
N GLY A 104 6.40 21.84 15.29
CA GLY A 104 4.94 21.87 15.32
C GLY A 104 4.34 21.26 14.05
N PHE A 105 4.91 21.57 12.89
CA PHE A 105 4.52 20.97 11.62
C PHE A 105 4.77 19.45 11.59
N PHE A 106 5.88 18.98 12.16
CA PHE A 106 6.18 17.55 12.29
C PHE A 106 5.13 16.83 13.13
N ILE A 107 4.80 17.35 14.33
CA ILE A 107 3.79 16.75 15.22
C ILE A 107 2.42 16.73 14.53
N LEU A 108 2.02 17.84 13.91
CA LEU A 108 0.78 17.92 13.14
C LEU A 108 0.75 16.86 12.03
N THR A 109 1.84 16.74 11.27
CA THR A 109 1.96 15.76 10.19
C THR A 109 1.77 14.34 10.72
N MET A 110 2.40 13.99 11.84
CA MET A 110 2.25 12.66 12.46
C MET A 110 0.82 12.39 12.90
N LEU A 111 0.14 13.36 13.51
CA LEU A 111 -1.26 13.22 13.94
C LEU A 111 -2.20 13.00 12.75
N VAL A 112 -2.00 13.72 11.65
CA VAL A 112 -2.84 13.54 10.45
C VAL A 112 -2.54 12.20 9.78
N ILE A 113 -1.28 11.74 9.75
CA ILE A 113 -0.93 10.41 9.25
C ILE A 113 -1.60 9.30 10.08
N ILE A 114 -1.64 9.42 11.41
CA ILE A 114 -2.39 8.50 12.28
C ILE A 114 -3.86 8.46 11.87
N LEU A 115 -4.48 9.63 11.73
CA LEU A 115 -5.88 9.74 11.34
C LEU A 115 -6.15 9.11 9.97
N ILE A 116 -5.32 9.41 8.97
CA ILE A 116 -5.46 8.85 7.62
C ILE A 116 -5.35 7.32 7.67
N ASN A 117 -4.33 6.77 8.32
CA ASN A 117 -4.13 5.32 8.38
C ASN A 117 -5.25 4.59 9.13
N THR A 118 -5.77 5.18 10.21
CA THR A 118 -6.97 4.69 10.90
C THR A 118 -8.17 4.67 9.95
N MET A 119 -8.45 5.76 9.25
CA MET A 119 -9.60 5.86 8.35
C MET A 119 -9.48 4.94 7.13
N VAL A 120 -8.28 4.83 6.55
CA VAL A 120 -7.98 3.92 5.45
C VAL A 120 -8.17 2.46 5.89
N SER A 121 -7.67 2.09 7.07
CA SER A 121 -7.86 0.73 7.60
C SER A 121 -9.34 0.38 7.81
N LEU A 122 -10.11 1.32 8.38
CA LEU A 122 -11.56 1.16 8.51
C LEU A 122 -12.27 1.11 7.15
N PHE A 123 -11.82 1.89 6.18
CA PHE A 123 -12.32 1.83 4.81
C PHE A 123 -12.08 0.46 4.17
N HIS A 124 -10.85 -0.07 4.22
CA HIS A 124 -10.54 -1.41 3.69
C HIS A 124 -11.39 -2.50 4.36
N ALA A 125 -11.50 -2.50 5.68
CA ALA A 125 -12.34 -3.46 6.41
C ALA A 125 -13.82 -3.36 5.99
N SER A 126 -14.31 -2.13 5.78
CA SER A 126 -15.69 -1.88 5.34
C SER A 126 -15.95 -2.32 3.90
N SER A 127 -15.01 -2.02 3.01
CA SER A 127 -15.08 -2.37 1.59
C SER A 127 -15.06 -3.88 1.42
N MET A 128 -14.20 -4.59 2.16
CA MET A 128 -14.18 -6.05 2.19
C MET A 128 -15.47 -6.64 2.74
N ALA A 129 -16.01 -6.10 3.84
CA ALA A 129 -17.29 -6.55 4.39
C ALA A 129 -18.48 -6.31 3.43
N LEU A 130 -18.41 -5.24 2.63
CA LEU A 130 -19.41 -4.96 1.59
C LEU A 130 -19.27 -5.91 0.42
N ILE A 131 -18.08 -6.05 -0.17
CA ILE A 131 -17.87 -6.86 -1.37
C ILE A 131 -18.10 -8.34 -1.11
N ALA A 132 -17.87 -8.82 0.12
CA ALA A 132 -18.17 -10.19 0.53
C ALA A 132 -19.66 -10.55 0.43
N LYS A 133 -20.58 -9.57 0.37
CA LYS A 133 -22.03 -9.79 0.16
C LYS A 133 -22.38 -10.10 -1.31
N PHE A 134 -21.44 -9.87 -2.23
CA PHE A 134 -21.63 -10.06 -3.66
C PHE A 134 -21.03 -11.40 -4.12
N PRO A 135 -21.48 -11.92 -5.28
CA PRO A 135 -20.89 -13.10 -5.90
C PRO A 135 -19.38 -12.95 -6.18
N PRO A 136 -18.62 -14.06 -6.28
CA PRO A 136 -17.16 -14.04 -6.45
C PRO A 136 -16.62 -13.25 -7.63
N GLN A 137 -17.40 -13.10 -8.70
CA GLN A 137 -17.00 -12.28 -9.84
C GLN A 137 -16.76 -10.82 -9.44
N TYR A 138 -17.52 -10.27 -8.48
CA TYR A 138 -17.36 -8.89 -8.02
C TYR A 138 -16.14 -8.72 -7.11
N VAL A 139 -15.81 -9.73 -6.31
CA VAL A 139 -14.56 -9.75 -5.52
C VAL A 139 -13.36 -9.73 -6.45
N GLN A 140 -13.38 -10.51 -7.53
CA GLN A 140 -12.30 -10.51 -8.52
C GLN A 140 -12.04 -9.10 -9.10
N TRP A 141 -13.10 -8.39 -9.50
CA TRP A 141 -12.97 -7.03 -10.02
C TRP A 141 -12.51 -6.02 -8.97
N TYR A 142 -12.98 -6.16 -7.73
CA TYR A 142 -12.51 -5.35 -6.61
C TYR A 142 -10.99 -5.51 -6.40
N LEU A 143 -10.51 -6.76 -6.34
CA LEU A 143 -9.08 -7.05 -6.16
C LEU A 143 -8.24 -6.65 -7.37
N TYR A 144 -8.82 -6.67 -8.57
CA TYR A 144 -8.17 -6.15 -9.77
C TYR A 144 -8.02 -4.62 -9.70
N GLY A 145 -9.05 -3.91 -9.22
CA GLY A 145 -8.99 -2.47 -8.95
C GLY A 145 -7.93 -2.12 -7.91
N GLU A 146 -7.82 -2.90 -6.84
CA GLU A 146 -6.75 -2.76 -5.84
C GLU A 146 -5.35 -2.89 -6.49
N GLY A 147 -5.11 -3.93 -7.28
CA GLY A 147 -3.83 -4.08 -8.01
C GLY A 147 -3.59 -2.97 -9.05
N SER A 148 -4.66 -2.42 -9.63
CA SER A 148 -4.55 -1.35 -10.64
C SER A 148 -4.12 -0.01 -10.02
N SER A 149 -4.35 0.18 -8.72
CA SER A 149 -3.88 1.38 -8.01
C SER A 149 -2.35 1.49 -8.01
N GLU A 150 -1.64 0.35 -7.98
CA GLU A 150 -0.18 0.29 -8.04
C GLU A 150 0.32 0.76 -9.42
N LEU A 151 -0.33 0.30 -10.48
CA LEU A 151 -0.03 0.70 -11.85
C LEU A 151 -0.23 2.20 -12.06
N VAL A 152 -1.37 2.74 -11.62
CA VAL A 152 -1.67 4.18 -11.74
C VAL A 152 -0.62 5.02 -11.01
N SER A 153 -0.19 4.58 -9.83
CA SER A 153 0.80 5.30 -9.04
C SER A 153 2.20 5.25 -9.65
N ALA A 154 2.59 4.12 -10.24
CA ALA A 154 3.85 4.00 -10.96
C ALA A 154 3.89 4.89 -12.21
N ILE A 155 2.78 4.95 -12.96
CA ILE A 155 2.63 5.87 -14.10
C ILE A 155 2.72 7.33 -13.64
N LEU A 156 2.01 7.68 -12.56
CA LEU A 156 2.05 9.02 -11.98
C LEU A 156 3.47 9.39 -11.55
N GLN A 157 4.25 8.43 -11.05
CA GLN A 157 5.65 8.64 -10.70
C GLN A 157 6.54 8.94 -11.87
N ILE A 158 6.43 8.16 -12.94
CA ILE A 158 7.19 8.41 -14.16
C ILE A 158 6.81 9.76 -14.78
N MET A 159 5.51 10.08 -14.82
CA MET A 159 5.02 11.38 -15.30
C MET A 159 5.53 12.53 -14.43
N SER A 160 5.49 12.38 -13.11
CA SER A 160 5.99 13.39 -12.18
C SER A 160 7.49 13.62 -12.39
N LEU A 161 8.29 12.57 -12.57
CA LEU A 161 9.71 12.68 -12.83
C LEU A 161 10.01 13.36 -14.18
N ALA A 162 9.16 13.16 -15.17
CA ALA A 162 9.33 13.75 -16.50
C ALA A 162 8.97 15.25 -16.55
N ILE A 163 7.96 15.67 -15.78
CA ILE A 163 7.34 17.01 -15.92
C ILE A 163 7.72 17.97 -14.79
N SER A 164 8.04 17.45 -13.60
CA SER A 164 8.21 18.32 -12.41
C SER A 164 9.61 18.94 -12.37
N PRO A 165 9.73 20.28 -12.39
CA PRO A 165 11.01 20.97 -12.29
C PRO A 165 11.54 21.02 -10.85
N SER A 166 10.68 20.84 -9.84
CA SER A 166 11.03 20.85 -8.42
C SER A 166 10.28 19.78 -7.63
N THR A 167 10.79 19.47 -6.44
CA THR A 167 10.21 18.50 -5.50
C THR A 167 8.83 18.91 -5.00
N GLU A 168 8.59 20.22 -4.82
CA GLU A 168 7.29 20.79 -4.42
C GLU A 168 6.24 20.61 -5.51
N THR A 169 6.60 20.89 -6.77
CA THR A 169 5.71 20.70 -7.92
C THR A 169 5.31 19.23 -8.06
N SER A 170 6.27 18.32 -7.88
CA SER A 170 6.02 16.88 -7.86
C SER A 170 5.04 16.50 -6.76
N ALA A 171 5.27 16.95 -5.53
CA ALA A 171 4.38 16.69 -4.40
C ALA A 171 2.95 17.20 -4.66
N LEU A 172 2.82 18.42 -5.18
CA LEU A 172 1.54 19.02 -5.52
C LEU A 172 0.75 18.16 -6.52
N ILE A 173 1.41 17.65 -7.57
CA ILE A 173 0.78 16.74 -8.54
C ILE A 173 0.20 15.50 -7.85
N TYR A 174 0.95 14.85 -6.95
CA TYR A 174 0.44 13.67 -6.23
C TYR A 174 -0.77 13.99 -5.35
N PHE A 175 -0.70 15.06 -4.58
CA PHE A 175 -1.79 15.42 -3.66
C PHE A 175 -3.05 15.88 -4.41
N VAL A 176 -2.91 16.62 -5.51
CA VAL A 176 -4.05 17.02 -6.36
C VAL A 176 -4.69 15.81 -7.04
N VAL A 177 -3.90 14.96 -7.69
CA VAL A 177 -4.41 13.74 -8.34
C VAL A 177 -5.08 12.82 -7.30
N GLY A 178 -4.44 12.62 -6.14
CA GLY A 178 -5.02 11.86 -5.03
C GLY A 178 -6.35 12.44 -4.54
N THR A 179 -6.45 13.77 -4.41
CA THR A 179 -7.68 14.46 -4.01
C THR A 179 -8.80 14.25 -5.04
N ILE A 180 -8.50 14.34 -6.34
CA ILE A 180 -9.48 14.09 -7.41
C ILE A 180 -9.97 12.64 -7.38
N ILE A 181 -9.05 11.67 -7.23
CA ILE A 181 -9.40 10.25 -7.13
C ILE A 181 -10.30 10.01 -5.92
N LEU A 182 -9.93 10.51 -4.73
CA LEU A 182 -10.71 10.36 -3.51
C LEU A 182 -12.11 11.00 -3.63
N GLY A 183 -12.20 12.21 -4.19
CA GLY A 183 -13.47 12.89 -4.43
C GLY A 183 -14.37 12.11 -5.40
N THR A 184 -13.78 11.57 -6.46
CA THR A 184 -14.48 10.73 -7.44
C THR A 184 -14.97 9.42 -6.79
N THR A 185 -14.13 8.75 -6.00
CA THR A 185 -14.51 7.54 -5.25
C THR A 185 -15.64 7.83 -4.27
N LEU A 186 -15.58 8.94 -3.53
CA LEU A 186 -16.61 9.36 -2.60
C LEU A 186 -17.95 9.58 -3.32
N LEU A 187 -17.94 10.26 -4.47
CA LEU A 187 -19.11 10.47 -5.31
C LEU A 187 -19.68 9.14 -5.80
N LEU A 188 -18.84 8.22 -6.29
CA LEU A 188 -19.27 6.90 -6.78
C LEU A 188 -19.92 6.07 -5.66
N ILE A 189 -19.34 6.04 -4.46
CA ILE A 189 -19.96 5.35 -3.31
C ILE A 189 -21.27 6.02 -2.91
N PHE A 190 -21.33 7.35 -2.94
CA PHE A 190 -22.57 8.08 -2.68
C PHE A 190 -23.67 7.72 -3.67
N VAL A 191 -23.37 7.70 -4.97
CA VAL A 191 -24.35 7.37 -6.03
C VAL A 191 -24.68 5.86 -6.05
N SER A 192 -23.78 4.99 -5.59
CA SER A 192 -23.98 3.52 -5.64
C SER A 192 -25.27 3.02 -4.97
N LYS A 193 -25.91 3.80 -4.08
CA LYS A 193 -27.20 3.46 -3.44
C LYS A 193 -28.31 3.22 -4.46
N TYR A 194 -28.25 3.95 -5.55
CA TYR A 194 -29.27 3.95 -6.58
C TYR A 194 -29.08 2.79 -7.57
N SER A 195 -27.97 2.06 -7.48
CA SER A 195 -27.75 0.87 -8.29
C SER A 195 -28.69 -0.25 -7.86
N PRO A 196 -29.46 -0.86 -8.79
CA PRO A 196 -30.30 -2.03 -8.49
C PRO A 196 -29.51 -3.19 -7.88
N LEU A 197 -28.25 -3.35 -8.31
CA LEU A 197 -27.35 -4.38 -7.81
C LEU A 197 -27.05 -4.19 -6.31
N MET A 198 -26.82 -2.94 -5.89
CA MET A 198 -26.56 -2.62 -4.49
C MET A 198 -27.81 -2.87 -3.64
N GLN A 199 -28.99 -2.49 -4.13
CA GLN A 199 -30.26 -2.72 -3.44
C GLN A 199 -30.59 -4.21 -3.30
N TYR A 200 -30.24 -5.01 -4.31
CA TYR A 200 -30.45 -6.45 -4.29
C TYR A 200 -29.53 -7.19 -3.31
N HIS A 201 -28.23 -6.86 -3.28
CA HIS A 201 -27.27 -7.57 -2.41
C HIS A 201 -27.18 -6.98 -1.00
N VAL A 202 -27.51 -5.70 -0.82
CA VAL A 202 -27.41 -4.99 0.47
C VAL A 202 -28.81 -4.61 0.94
N HIS A 203 -29.44 -5.55 1.65
CA HIS A 203 -30.76 -5.34 2.26
C HIS A 203 -30.63 -4.45 3.50
N SER A 204 -31.29 -3.29 3.50
CA SER A 204 -31.30 -2.35 4.63
C SER A 204 -31.76 -3.00 5.93
N ASP A 205 -32.77 -3.86 5.85
CA ASP A 205 -33.37 -4.48 7.03
C ASP A 205 -32.41 -5.48 7.70
N ARG A 206 -31.61 -6.20 6.91
CA ARG A 206 -30.56 -7.08 7.44
C ARG A 206 -29.44 -6.29 8.11
N GLU A 207 -29.01 -5.17 7.51
CA GLU A 207 -28.01 -4.30 8.15
C GLU A 207 -28.55 -3.73 9.47
N ASP A 208 -29.82 -3.33 9.53
CA ASP A 208 -30.43 -2.81 10.74
C ASP A 208 -30.53 -3.86 11.85
N MET A 209 -30.81 -5.11 11.49
CA MET A 209 -30.75 -6.22 12.43
C MET A 209 -29.32 -6.48 12.91
N ASP A 210 -28.32 -6.40 12.02
CA ASP A 210 -26.92 -6.58 12.35
C ASP A 210 -26.43 -5.53 13.35
N THR A 211 -26.79 -4.25 13.18
CA THR A 211 -26.40 -3.18 14.12
C THR A 211 -26.89 -3.39 15.56
N LYS A 212 -28.00 -4.13 15.72
CA LYS A 212 -28.61 -4.40 17.02
C LYS A 212 -28.03 -5.63 17.73
N ARG A 213 -27.32 -6.51 17.02
CA ARG A 213 -26.69 -7.71 17.63
C ARG A 213 -25.71 -7.31 18.73
N PRO A 214 -25.50 -8.12 19.79
CA PRO A 214 -24.48 -7.84 20.78
C PRO A 214 -23.09 -7.72 20.15
N VAL A 215 -22.16 -7.11 20.87
CA VAL A 215 -20.75 -7.04 20.47
C VAL A 215 -20.20 -8.46 20.39
N HIS A 216 -19.38 -8.75 19.39
CA HIS A 216 -18.80 -10.08 19.22
C HIS A 216 -17.98 -10.49 20.45
N THR A 217 -18.21 -11.71 20.92
CA THR A 217 -17.44 -12.26 22.03
C THR A 217 -16.08 -12.76 21.55
N ILE A 218 -15.10 -12.80 22.45
CA ILE A 218 -13.76 -13.35 22.13
C ILE A 218 -13.87 -14.81 21.68
N ALA A 219 -14.83 -15.57 22.23
CA ALA A 219 -15.06 -16.96 21.86
C ALA A 219 -15.53 -17.12 20.40
N GLU A 220 -16.45 -16.26 19.94
CA GLU A 220 -16.89 -16.23 18.53
C GLU A 220 -15.72 -15.91 17.60
N ILE A 221 -14.94 -14.88 17.93
CA ILE A 221 -13.79 -14.47 17.13
C ILE A 221 -12.75 -15.60 17.09
N ALA A 222 -12.46 -16.24 18.22
CA ALA A 222 -11.52 -17.36 18.28
C ALA A 222 -11.99 -18.56 17.44
N ALA A 223 -13.29 -18.84 17.43
CA ALA A 223 -13.86 -19.89 16.58
C ALA A 223 -13.69 -19.56 15.09
N THR A 224 -13.98 -18.31 14.68
CA THR A 224 -13.75 -17.85 13.30
C THR A 224 -12.27 -17.90 12.94
N LEU A 225 -11.37 -17.41 13.80
CA LEU A 225 -9.92 -17.46 13.57
C LEU A 225 -9.43 -18.90 13.37
N ARG A 226 -9.94 -19.86 14.14
CA ARG A 226 -9.61 -21.29 13.97
C ARG A 226 -10.10 -21.87 12.65
N GLN A 227 -11.11 -21.26 12.02
CA GLN A 227 -11.56 -21.69 10.69
C GLN A 227 -10.70 -21.12 9.56
N ILE A 228 -10.21 -19.88 9.71
CA ILE A 228 -9.47 -19.15 8.67
C ILE A 228 -7.95 -19.07 8.91
N TRP A 229 -7.42 -19.74 9.94
CA TRP A 229 -6.00 -19.69 10.29
C TRP A 229 -5.04 -19.99 9.12
N PRO A 230 -5.31 -20.92 8.18
CA PRO A 230 -4.39 -21.18 7.06
C PRO A 230 -4.31 -19.95 6.15
N CYS A 231 -5.45 -19.32 5.88
CA CYS A 231 -5.54 -18.10 5.07
C CYS A 231 -4.80 -16.94 5.74
N ILE A 232 -4.96 -16.79 7.07
CA ILE A 232 -4.21 -15.78 7.84
C ILE A 232 -2.71 -16.04 7.71
N LEU A 233 -2.27 -17.28 7.95
CA LEU A 233 -0.85 -17.63 7.86
C LEU A 233 -0.29 -17.35 6.46
N LEU A 234 -1.02 -17.71 5.40
CA LEU A 234 -0.64 -17.42 4.01
C LEU A 234 -0.48 -15.93 3.75
N THR A 235 -1.48 -15.13 4.12
CA THR A 235 -1.40 -13.67 3.97
C THR A 235 -0.23 -13.11 4.76
N CYS A 236 0.00 -13.58 5.98
CA CYS A 236 1.12 -13.15 6.82
C CYS A 236 2.47 -13.47 6.17
N VAL A 237 2.69 -14.71 5.70
CA VAL A 237 3.97 -15.07 5.05
C VAL A 237 4.15 -14.34 3.72
N MET A 238 3.08 -14.19 2.93
CA MET A 238 3.10 -13.39 1.70
C MET A 238 3.51 -11.94 1.98
N TYR A 239 2.92 -11.33 3.01
CA TYR A 239 3.22 -9.96 3.39
C TYR A 239 4.62 -9.80 3.96
N LEU A 240 5.06 -10.70 4.86
CA LEU A 240 6.41 -10.68 5.43
C LEU A 240 7.49 -10.82 4.35
N THR A 241 7.29 -11.75 3.41
CA THR A 241 8.23 -11.95 2.29
C THR A 241 8.22 -10.78 1.32
N GLY A 242 7.04 -10.20 1.06
CA GLY A 242 6.88 -8.99 0.25
C GLY A 242 7.57 -7.78 0.87
N VAL A 243 7.41 -7.54 2.17
CA VAL A 243 8.05 -6.42 2.86
C VAL A 243 9.57 -6.60 2.95
N ALA A 244 10.05 -7.84 3.15
CA ALA A 244 11.49 -8.12 3.18
C ALA A 244 12.21 -7.76 1.87
N THR A 245 11.49 -7.78 0.75
CA THR A 245 11.97 -7.49 -0.60
C THR A 245 11.65 -6.05 -1.01
N HIS A 246 10.37 -5.69 -1.04
CA HIS A 246 9.87 -4.39 -1.46
C HIS A 246 9.25 -3.58 -0.30
N PRO A 247 9.62 -2.29 -0.11
CA PRO A 247 10.61 -1.52 -0.87
C PRO A 247 12.08 -1.73 -0.41
N ASN A 248 12.32 -2.51 0.65
CA ASN A 248 13.58 -2.48 1.41
C ASN A 248 14.84 -2.76 0.57
N ILE A 249 14.80 -3.74 -0.32
CA ILE A 249 15.90 -4.10 -1.21
C ILE A 249 15.71 -3.41 -2.56
N THR A 250 14.51 -3.53 -3.11
CA THR A 250 14.20 -3.06 -4.48
C THR A 250 14.42 -1.56 -4.70
N THR A 251 14.25 -0.71 -3.68
CA THR A 251 14.56 0.74 -3.80
C THR A 251 16.04 1.08 -3.72
N LEU A 252 16.89 0.12 -3.36
CA LEU A 252 18.34 0.25 -3.36
C LEU A 252 18.97 -0.29 -4.65
N VAL A 253 18.17 -0.94 -5.51
CA VAL A 253 18.65 -1.49 -6.78
C VAL A 253 19.04 -0.35 -7.71
N VAL A 254 20.20 -0.48 -8.36
CA VAL A 254 20.69 0.45 -9.37
C VAL A 254 20.94 -0.27 -10.69
N SER A 255 20.82 0.45 -11.80
CA SER A 255 21.12 -0.09 -13.13
C SER A 255 22.60 -0.49 -13.23
N GLU A 256 22.90 -1.49 -14.05
CA GLU A 256 24.27 -1.89 -14.40
C GLU A 256 25.09 -0.77 -15.02
N ASN A 257 24.42 0.20 -15.66
CA ASN A 257 25.03 1.39 -16.26
C ASN A 257 24.87 2.66 -15.41
N ALA A 258 24.58 2.51 -14.11
CA ALA A 258 24.43 3.66 -13.21
C ALA A 258 25.70 4.53 -13.18
N GLY A 259 25.54 5.84 -13.30
CA GLY A 259 26.64 6.81 -13.37
C GLY A 259 27.28 6.96 -14.75
N SER A 260 26.71 6.33 -15.79
CA SER A 260 27.12 6.54 -17.19
C SER A 260 26.68 7.90 -17.75
N GLY A 261 25.86 8.67 -17.02
CA GLY A 261 25.27 9.92 -17.47
C GLY A 261 23.99 9.74 -18.31
N SER A 262 23.51 8.51 -18.44
CA SER A 262 22.23 8.22 -19.10
C SER A 262 21.06 8.48 -18.16
N GLU A 263 20.10 9.28 -18.61
CA GLU A 263 18.86 9.51 -17.84
C GLU A 263 18.10 8.21 -17.57
N TRP A 264 18.22 7.22 -18.46
CA TRP A 264 17.60 5.91 -18.26
C TRP A 264 18.13 5.21 -17.01
N SER A 265 19.46 5.07 -16.90
CA SER A 265 20.08 4.31 -15.82
C SER A 265 19.93 5.00 -14.46
N ASP A 266 19.98 6.33 -14.46
CA ASP A 266 20.12 7.12 -13.24
C ASP A 266 18.77 7.60 -12.70
N LYS A 267 17.78 7.82 -13.58
CA LYS A 267 16.48 8.41 -13.21
C LYS A 267 15.30 7.47 -13.43
N TYR A 268 15.25 6.74 -14.55
CA TYR A 268 14.05 6.00 -14.96
C TYR A 268 14.07 4.50 -14.68
N PHE A 269 15.25 3.90 -14.51
CA PHE A 269 15.38 2.45 -14.36
C PHE A 269 14.53 1.88 -13.21
N VAL A 270 14.66 2.43 -11.99
CA VAL A 270 13.88 1.97 -10.83
C VAL A 270 12.39 2.25 -11.02
N PRO A 271 11.93 3.47 -11.39
CA PRO A 271 10.53 3.71 -11.68
C PRO A 271 9.89 2.76 -12.71
N VAL A 272 10.62 2.46 -13.78
CA VAL A 272 10.08 1.66 -14.89
C VAL A 272 10.16 0.16 -14.60
N ILE A 273 11.30 -0.34 -14.14
CA ILE A 273 11.49 -1.79 -13.95
C ILE A 273 10.92 -2.24 -12.61
N THR A 274 11.21 -1.52 -11.53
CA THR A 274 10.82 -1.92 -10.18
C THR A 274 9.38 -1.59 -9.85
N PHE A 275 8.86 -0.40 -10.21
CA PHE A 275 7.47 -0.05 -9.90
C PHE A 275 6.53 -0.43 -11.04
N LEU A 276 6.69 0.17 -12.23
CA LEU A 276 5.76 -0.08 -13.34
C LEU A 276 5.78 -1.55 -13.80
N GLY A 277 6.97 -2.11 -14.02
CA GLY A 277 7.14 -3.48 -14.50
C GLY A 277 6.53 -4.51 -13.55
N THR A 278 6.78 -4.38 -12.25
CA THR A 278 6.22 -5.30 -11.25
C THR A 278 4.72 -5.12 -11.05
N SER A 279 4.18 -3.89 -11.14
CA SER A 279 2.73 -3.66 -11.10
C SER A 279 2.03 -4.31 -12.30
N VAL A 280 2.61 -4.22 -13.50
CA VAL A 280 2.07 -4.90 -14.70
C VAL A 280 2.10 -6.41 -14.51
N THR A 281 3.22 -7.00 -14.09
CA THR A 281 3.29 -8.45 -13.91
C THR A 281 2.37 -8.95 -12.78
N SER A 282 2.25 -8.19 -11.69
CA SER A 282 1.28 -8.43 -10.60
C SER A 282 -0.16 -8.46 -11.12
N LEU A 283 -0.55 -7.49 -11.96
CA LEU A 283 -1.87 -7.43 -12.57
C LEU A 283 -2.15 -8.62 -13.49
N ILE A 284 -1.18 -9.04 -14.30
CA ILE A 284 -1.31 -10.25 -15.14
C ILE A 284 -1.51 -11.48 -14.25
N GLY A 285 -0.74 -11.60 -13.17
CA GLY A 285 -0.92 -12.67 -12.18
C GLY A 285 -2.32 -12.68 -11.55
N ARG A 286 -2.79 -11.50 -11.12
CA ARG A 286 -4.13 -11.30 -10.54
C ARG A 286 -5.25 -11.68 -11.51
N PHE A 287 -5.07 -11.46 -12.81
CA PHE A 287 -6.05 -11.84 -13.84
C PHE A 287 -6.12 -13.36 -14.03
N ILE A 288 -4.97 -14.05 -14.04
CA ILE A 288 -4.88 -15.50 -14.22
C ILE A 288 -5.35 -16.27 -12.96
N ALA A 289 -5.37 -15.61 -11.79
CA ALA A 289 -5.76 -16.19 -10.50
C ALA A 289 -7.10 -16.94 -10.51
N GLY A 290 -8.05 -16.56 -11.36
CA GLY A 290 -9.33 -17.26 -11.51
C GLY A 290 -9.21 -18.72 -11.95
N SER A 291 -8.09 -19.10 -12.57
CA SER A 291 -7.78 -20.50 -12.93
C SER A 291 -7.09 -21.29 -11.79
N LEU A 292 -6.57 -20.60 -10.78
CA LEU A 292 -5.76 -21.15 -9.68
C LEU A 292 -6.52 -21.15 -8.34
N ILE A 293 -7.83 -21.43 -8.35
CA ILE A 293 -8.64 -21.35 -7.13
C ILE A 293 -8.10 -22.28 -6.06
N MET A 294 -7.75 -21.68 -4.94
CA MET A 294 -7.24 -22.35 -3.77
C MET A 294 -8.39 -23.07 -3.06
N LYS A 295 -8.27 -24.38 -2.85
CA LYS A 295 -9.30 -25.21 -2.22
C LYS A 295 -8.91 -25.52 -0.79
N ARG A 296 -9.88 -25.72 0.09
CA ARG A 296 -9.60 -26.09 1.48
C ARG A 296 -8.72 -27.36 1.60
N SER A 297 -8.89 -28.32 0.68
CA SER A 297 -8.12 -29.56 0.67
C SER A 297 -6.63 -29.40 0.31
N ASN A 298 -6.24 -28.32 -0.38
CA ASN A 298 -4.85 -28.10 -0.81
C ASN A 298 -4.15 -26.94 -0.08
N GLN A 299 -4.72 -26.44 1.03
CA GLN A 299 -4.17 -25.29 1.77
C GLN A 299 -2.73 -25.49 2.25
N ASN A 300 -2.40 -26.70 2.72
CA ASN A 300 -1.04 -27.01 3.17
C ASN A 300 -0.01 -26.92 2.03
N ILE A 301 -0.40 -27.27 0.80
CA ILE A 301 0.48 -27.18 -0.38
C ILE A 301 0.77 -25.72 -0.68
N TRP A 302 -0.25 -24.86 -0.66
CA TRP A 302 -0.07 -23.43 -0.88
C TRP A 302 0.77 -22.75 0.21
N ILE A 303 0.64 -23.17 1.47
CA ILE A 303 1.51 -22.67 2.55
C ILE A 303 2.97 -23.00 2.21
N LEU A 304 3.24 -24.23 1.79
CA LEU A 304 4.57 -24.64 1.37
C LEU A 304 5.06 -23.85 0.15
N VAL A 305 4.20 -23.62 -0.86
CA VAL A 305 4.53 -22.79 -2.04
C VAL A 305 4.93 -21.37 -1.63
N VAL A 306 4.17 -20.73 -0.74
CA VAL A 306 4.46 -19.36 -0.28
C VAL A 306 5.77 -19.29 0.52
N ILE A 307 6.04 -20.29 1.37
CA ILE A 307 7.29 -20.37 2.12
C ILE A 307 8.48 -20.57 1.18
N VAL A 308 8.39 -21.53 0.25
CA VAL A 308 9.45 -21.80 -0.74
C VAL A 308 9.69 -20.56 -1.59
N ARG A 309 8.62 -19.88 -2.02
CA ARG A 309 8.71 -18.60 -2.74
C ARG A 309 9.50 -17.57 -1.91
N GLY A 310 9.19 -17.40 -0.63
CA GLY A 310 9.92 -16.50 0.26
C GLY A 310 11.41 -16.83 0.37
N LEU A 311 11.71 -18.11 0.64
CA LEU A 311 13.09 -18.60 0.77
C LEU A 311 13.89 -18.50 -0.55
N LEU A 312 13.21 -18.54 -1.69
CA LEU A 312 13.82 -18.39 -3.01
C LEU A 312 14.07 -16.92 -3.37
N TYR A 313 13.02 -16.09 -3.34
CA TYR A 313 13.10 -14.75 -3.90
C TYR A 313 13.81 -13.74 -3.00
N ILE A 314 13.76 -13.89 -1.67
CA ILE A 314 14.48 -12.98 -0.76
C ILE A 314 16.00 -13.01 -1.05
N PRO A 315 16.69 -14.17 -1.07
CA PRO A 315 18.10 -14.21 -1.43
C PRO A 315 18.37 -13.74 -2.86
N LEU A 316 17.53 -14.13 -3.84
CA LEU A 316 17.71 -13.71 -5.24
C LEU A 316 17.74 -12.19 -5.37
N GLU A 317 16.79 -11.48 -4.74
CA GLU A 317 16.78 -10.01 -4.77
C GLU A 317 17.94 -9.39 -4.00
N MET A 318 18.35 -9.95 -2.84
CA MET A 318 19.53 -9.47 -2.11
C MET A 318 20.82 -9.55 -2.95
N LEU A 319 20.90 -10.54 -3.84
CA LEU A 319 22.05 -10.81 -4.72
C LEU A 319 22.03 -10.00 -6.03
N CYS A 320 20.96 -9.24 -6.30
CA CYS A 320 20.89 -8.24 -7.38
C CYS A 320 21.78 -7.03 -7.07
N ASN A 321 21.92 -6.11 -8.03
CA ASN A 321 22.75 -4.91 -7.93
C ASN A 321 22.14 -3.82 -7.02
N ALA A 322 22.03 -4.08 -5.71
CA ALA A 322 21.52 -3.12 -4.72
C ALA A 322 22.64 -2.45 -3.92
N LEU A 323 22.69 -1.12 -3.91
CA LEU A 323 23.74 -0.30 -3.28
C LEU A 323 23.16 0.67 -2.22
N PRO A 324 23.92 1.03 -1.16
CA PRO A 324 25.26 0.54 -0.81
C PRO A 324 25.23 -0.88 -0.22
N ARG A 325 26.35 -1.62 -0.33
CA ARG A 325 26.50 -2.97 0.24
C ARG A 325 27.89 -3.20 0.82
N HIS A 326 27.96 -4.01 1.87
CA HIS A 326 29.22 -4.31 2.58
C HIS A 326 29.48 -5.82 2.77
N HIS A 327 28.44 -6.66 2.81
CA HIS A 327 28.59 -8.07 3.22
C HIS A 327 28.31 -9.10 2.13
N LEU A 328 27.43 -8.81 1.15
CA LEU A 328 27.01 -9.77 0.13
C LEU A 328 27.53 -9.38 -1.27
N PRO A 329 28.00 -10.35 -2.09
CA PRO A 329 28.41 -10.08 -3.46
C PRO A 329 27.21 -9.80 -4.37
N VAL A 330 27.44 -9.08 -5.47
CA VAL A 330 26.47 -8.97 -6.57
C VAL A 330 26.66 -10.18 -7.49
N ILE A 331 25.67 -11.05 -7.57
CA ILE A 331 25.67 -12.21 -8.47
C ILE A 331 24.89 -11.87 -9.75
N PHE A 332 23.71 -11.24 -9.59
CA PHE A 332 22.90 -10.80 -10.71
C PHE A 332 23.22 -9.34 -11.04
N ARG A 333 24.17 -9.14 -11.96
CA ARG A 333 24.66 -7.82 -12.35
C ARG A 333 23.80 -7.15 -13.41
N HIS A 334 23.19 -7.93 -14.29
CA HIS A 334 22.50 -7.38 -15.46
C HIS A 334 21.07 -6.96 -15.13
N ASP A 335 20.63 -5.85 -15.71
CA ASP A 335 19.31 -5.25 -15.49
C ASP A 335 18.17 -6.22 -15.82
N TRP A 336 18.34 -7.02 -16.87
CA TRP A 336 17.33 -8.01 -17.28
C TRP A 336 17.17 -9.15 -16.27
N GLN A 337 18.24 -9.52 -15.53
CA GLN A 337 18.17 -10.57 -14.52
C GLN A 337 17.30 -10.11 -13.35
N TYR A 338 17.53 -8.88 -12.89
CA TYR A 338 16.69 -8.24 -11.88
C TYR A 338 15.23 -8.12 -12.34
N ALA A 339 15.00 -7.66 -13.57
CA ALA A 339 13.66 -7.54 -14.13
C ALA A 339 12.90 -8.88 -14.16
N VAL A 340 13.57 -9.98 -14.53
CA VAL A 340 12.96 -11.32 -14.52
C VAL A 340 12.67 -11.79 -13.10
N ILE A 341 13.61 -11.64 -12.16
CA ILE A 341 13.44 -12.05 -10.76
C ILE A 341 12.27 -11.30 -10.12
N SER A 342 12.28 -9.97 -10.20
CA SER A 342 11.24 -9.14 -9.58
C SER A 342 9.89 -9.29 -10.31
N GLY A 343 9.93 -9.40 -11.64
CA GLY A 343 8.74 -9.63 -12.47
C GLY A 343 8.04 -10.95 -12.14
N THR A 344 8.77 -12.04 -12.00
CA THR A 344 8.23 -13.38 -11.65
C THR A 344 7.77 -13.46 -10.19
N GLN A 345 8.47 -12.79 -9.27
CA GLN A 345 8.03 -12.63 -7.88
C GLN A 345 6.67 -11.92 -7.79
N SER A 346 6.49 -10.84 -8.54
CA SER A 346 5.28 -10.03 -8.54
C SER A 346 4.12 -10.72 -9.27
N PHE A 347 4.39 -11.37 -10.40
CA PHE A 347 3.42 -12.22 -11.08
C PHE A 347 2.86 -13.33 -10.16
N SER A 348 3.75 -14.12 -9.56
CA SER A 348 3.34 -15.20 -8.66
C SER A 348 2.62 -14.65 -7.42
N GLY A 349 3.07 -13.50 -6.90
CA GLY A 349 2.43 -12.85 -5.77
C GLY A 349 1.01 -12.38 -6.05
N GLY A 350 0.79 -11.71 -7.19
CA GLY A 350 -0.52 -11.27 -7.62
C GLY A 350 -1.50 -12.43 -7.86
N ALA A 351 -1.02 -13.52 -8.46
CA ALA A 351 -1.81 -14.73 -8.67
C ALA A 351 -2.26 -15.34 -7.34
N ILE A 352 -1.32 -15.60 -6.42
CA ILE A 352 -1.61 -16.20 -5.11
C ILE A 352 -2.54 -15.30 -4.28
N TYR A 353 -2.30 -13.99 -4.28
CA TYR A 353 -3.12 -13.02 -3.54
C TYR A 353 -4.59 -13.09 -3.95
N ASN A 354 -4.88 -12.97 -5.25
CA ASN A 354 -6.27 -13.02 -5.72
C ASN A 354 -6.90 -14.40 -5.49
N SER A 355 -6.16 -15.49 -5.76
CA SER A 355 -6.66 -16.84 -5.53
C SER A 355 -7.02 -17.10 -4.07
N LEU A 356 -6.26 -16.52 -3.13
CA LEU A 356 -6.52 -16.62 -1.69
C LEU A 356 -7.84 -15.92 -1.31
N PHE A 357 -8.06 -14.69 -1.75
CA PHE A 357 -9.30 -13.97 -1.44
C PHE A 357 -10.54 -14.60 -2.08
N LEU A 358 -10.42 -15.09 -3.32
CA LEU A 358 -11.51 -15.81 -3.99
C LEU A 358 -11.85 -17.14 -3.31
N SER A 359 -10.91 -17.74 -2.57
CA SER A 359 -11.14 -18.97 -1.80
C SER A 359 -11.81 -18.78 -0.43
N MET A 360 -11.90 -17.53 0.05
CA MET A 360 -12.50 -17.20 1.34
C MET A 360 -14.01 -16.94 1.26
N GLN A 361 -14.57 -16.83 0.06
CA GLN A 361 -16.02 -16.84 -0.17
C GLN A 361 -16.54 -18.27 -0.31
#